data_AF-M0L5Q2-F1
#
_entry.id   AF-M0L5Q2-F1
#
_cell.length_a   1.000
_cell.length_b   1.000
_cell.length_c   1.000
_cell.angle_alpha   90.00
_cell.angle_beta   90.00
_cell.angle_gamma   90.00
#
_symmetry.space_group_name_H-M   'P 1'
#
loop_
_entity.id
_entity.type
_entity.pdbx_description
1 polymer ?
#
loop_
_entity_poly.entity_id
_entity_poly.type
_entity_poly.pdbx_seq_one_letter_code
_entity_poly.pdbx_strand_id
1 'polypeptide(L)'
;MTQTESDTLPVTYADIERARERLDDDTVVKKTPVEQSTSLGGFVDAEVHLKMEHLQWTGSFKTRGAFNKISQDVADGVESFVAASAGNHAQGVALAATKCGAESTIFMPENAPQAKIDATRSYGGSVELVGNDFQETMSHAKAVVEETDAEFVHAYDDLDIIAGQGTLGTEMYHDCPDVDTVVVPIGGGGLISGVSTAIKHLSPETRVVGVQATGAETVHESLDKGIPVVLDEVNTIADGIATGGISETTLDIIEANVDEVVTVSDTDIAQAILLLMERAKQVVEGAGAASVAAILSDGLDVSGETVMPLLCGGNLDMTQMREVLIHALTERQQLLQLRVRIDDQPGVMEEISGVIARQGANIHDVRHERSVENLEIGEAYLVFNVETSGAEHAQGIITAIRDAGYPVDNVARKT
;
A
#
# COMPACT_ATOMS: atom_id res chain seq x y z
N MET A 1 -5.94 30.22 -4.74
CA MET A 1 -4.60 30.73 -5.07
C MET A 1 -4.68 31.72 -6.22
N THR A 2 -4.03 32.88 -6.12
CA THR A 2 -3.80 33.75 -7.30
C THR A 2 -2.74 33.11 -8.20
N GLN A 3 -2.88 33.25 -9.52
CA GLN A 3 -2.00 32.72 -10.59
C GLN A 3 -0.47 32.94 -10.41
N THR A 4 -0.04 33.65 -9.38
CA THR A 4 1.34 34.06 -9.12
C THR A 4 2.11 33.12 -8.19
N GLU A 5 1.44 32.25 -7.41
CA GLU A 5 2.11 31.26 -6.54
C GLU A 5 2.36 29.91 -7.22
N SER A 6 1.62 29.56 -8.28
CA SER A 6 1.85 28.30 -9.01
C SER A 6 3.12 28.31 -9.86
N ASP A 7 3.62 29.49 -10.24
CA ASP A 7 4.86 29.67 -11.00
C ASP A 7 6.13 29.60 -10.13
N THR A 8 6.00 29.39 -8.81
CA THR A 8 7.13 29.26 -7.88
C THR A 8 7.39 27.85 -7.40
N LEU A 9 6.53 26.87 -7.72
CA LEU A 9 6.74 25.49 -7.32
C LEU A 9 7.80 24.80 -8.21
N PRO A 10 8.57 23.83 -7.66
CA PRO A 10 9.58 23.10 -8.43
C PRO A 10 9.03 22.35 -9.65
N VAL A 11 7.75 21.97 -9.62
CA VAL A 11 7.03 21.35 -10.73
C VAL A 11 5.74 22.12 -10.97
N THR A 12 5.46 22.44 -12.23
CA THR A 12 4.28 23.17 -12.69
C THR A 12 3.37 22.26 -13.53
N TYR A 13 2.13 22.72 -13.78
CA TYR A 13 1.24 22.01 -14.70
C TYR A 13 1.80 21.92 -16.13
N ALA A 14 2.58 22.90 -16.57
CA ALA A 14 3.21 22.85 -17.89
C ALA A 14 4.24 21.71 -18.00
N ASP A 15 4.94 21.38 -16.90
CA ASP A 15 5.85 20.23 -16.85
C ASP A 15 5.07 18.92 -16.96
N ILE A 16 3.92 18.83 -16.30
CA ILE A 16 3.01 17.68 -16.36
C ILE A 16 2.41 17.50 -17.76
N GLU A 17 2.01 18.59 -18.43
CA GLU A 17 1.52 18.51 -19.82
C GLU A 17 2.62 18.04 -20.77
N ARG A 18 3.85 18.54 -20.63
CA ARG A 18 5.01 18.03 -21.39
C ARG A 18 5.28 16.55 -21.10
N ALA A 19 5.16 16.13 -19.84
CA ALA A 19 5.27 14.71 -19.50
C ALA A 19 4.17 13.89 -20.18
N ARG A 20 2.93 14.36 -20.18
CA ARG A 20 1.79 13.69 -20.85
C ARG A 20 2.03 13.53 -22.35
N GLU A 21 2.63 14.53 -23.01
CA GLU A 21 3.01 14.42 -24.44
C GLU A 21 4.04 13.32 -24.71
N ARG A 22 4.94 13.04 -23.76
CA ARG A 22 5.93 11.95 -23.86
C ARG A 22 5.33 10.58 -23.53
N LEU A 23 4.27 10.53 -22.73
CA LEU A 23 3.55 9.30 -22.39
C LEU A 23 2.54 8.90 -23.48
N ASP A 24 2.94 8.94 -24.75
CA ASP A 24 2.10 8.60 -25.90
C ASP A 24 2.16 7.12 -26.32
N ASP A 25 3.05 6.34 -25.70
CA ASP A 25 3.18 4.89 -25.90
C ASP A 25 2.33 4.10 -24.88
N ASP A 26 1.17 3.62 -25.35
CA ASP A 26 0.25 2.75 -24.62
C ASP A 26 0.88 1.44 -24.13
N THR A 27 2.06 1.06 -24.62
CA THR A 27 2.82 -0.12 -24.17
C THR A 27 3.73 0.15 -22.97
N VAL A 28 3.81 1.42 -22.53
CA VAL A 28 4.59 1.87 -21.37
C VAL A 28 3.70 2.47 -20.29
N VAL A 29 2.74 3.29 -20.70
CA VAL A 29 1.71 3.89 -19.85
C VAL A 29 0.40 3.78 -20.57
N LYS A 30 -0.56 3.05 -20.00
CA LYS A 30 -1.94 3.05 -20.50
C LYS A 30 -2.82 3.91 -19.61
N LYS A 31 -3.89 4.46 -20.17
CA LYS A 31 -4.96 5.06 -19.36
C LYS A 31 -5.64 3.99 -18.51
N THR A 32 -5.58 4.13 -17.20
CA THR A 32 -6.19 3.20 -16.24
C THR A 32 -7.64 3.58 -15.95
N PRO A 33 -8.54 2.62 -15.67
CA PRO A 33 -9.95 2.91 -15.48
C PRO A 33 -10.22 3.64 -14.15
N VAL A 34 -11.34 4.36 -14.13
CA VAL A 34 -12.03 4.81 -12.92
C VAL A 34 -13.32 4.02 -12.82
N GLU A 35 -13.56 3.34 -11.70
CA GLU A 35 -14.81 2.61 -11.47
C GLU A 35 -15.52 3.08 -10.20
N GLN A 36 -16.82 3.29 -10.31
CA GLN A 36 -17.66 3.62 -9.17
C GLN A 36 -17.88 2.38 -8.28
N SER A 37 -17.71 2.54 -6.97
CA SER A 37 -17.96 1.49 -5.98
C SER A 37 -19.17 1.84 -5.11
N THR A 38 -20.34 1.28 -5.45
CA THR A 38 -21.57 1.48 -4.67
C THR A 38 -21.50 0.87 -3.26
N SER A 39 -20.71 -0.20 -3.09
CA SER A 39 -20.50 -0.81 -1.78
C SER A 39 -19.68 0.10 -0.86
N LEU A 40 -18.58 0.66 -1.36
CA LEU A 40 -17.78 1.62 -0.59
C LEU A 40 -18.60 2.88 -0.28
N GLY A 41 -19.33 3.41 -1.28
CA GLY A 41 -20.20 4.56 -1.06
C GLY A 41 -21.24 4.34 0.03
N GLY A 42 -21.80 3.13 0.15
CA GLY A 42 -22.71 2.79 1.25
C GLY A 42 -22.05 2.70 2.63
N PHE A 43 -20.75 2.42 2.72
CA PHE A 43 -20.02 2.38 4.00
C PHE A 43 -19.67 3.78 4.51
N VAL A 44 -19.41 4.73 3.61
CA VAL A 44 -18.90 6.08 3.95
C VAL A 44 -19.90 7.21 3.67
N ASP A 45 -21.13 6.87 3.26
CA ASP A 45 -22.18 7.82 2.85
C ASP A 45 -21.71 8.84 1.79
N ALA A 46 -20.98 8.37 0.78
CA ALA A 46 -20.36 9.20 -0.27
C ALA A 46 -20.45 8.55 -1.66
N GLU A 47 -20.19 9.31 -2.72
CA GLU A 47 -20.00 8.76 -4.06
C GLU A 47 -18.52 8.39 -4.28
N VAL A 48 -18.21 7.09 -4.24
CA VAL A 48 -16.82 6.60 -4.30
C VAL A 48 -16.44 6.15 -5.71
N HIS A 49 -15.38 6.73 -6.26
CA HIS A 49 -14.76 6.37 -7.53
C HIS A 49 -13.33 5.87 -7.32
N LEU A 50 -12.99 4.66 -7.77
CA LEU A 50 -11.65 4.08 -7.59
C LEU A 50 -10.80 4.37 -8.83
N LYS A 51 -9.70 5.13 -8.70
CA LYS A 51 -8.69 5.23 -9.77
C LYS A 51 -7.76 4.02 -9.71
N MET A 52 -7.82 3.16 -10.72
CA MET A 52 -7.23 1.81 -10.71
C MET A 52 -5.81 1.75 -11.28
N GLU A 53 -4.90 2.53 -10.71
CA GLU A 53 -3.51 2.60 -11.21
C GLU A 53 -2.70 1.31 -10.93
N HIS A 54 -3.16 0.45 -10.02
CA HIS A 54 -2.65 -0.91 -9.84
C HIS A 54 -2.77 -1.79 -11.09
N LEU A 55 -3.63 -1.42 -12.05
CA LEU A 55 -3.77 -2.09 -13.34
C LEU A 55 -2.77 -1.60 -14.38
N GLN A 56 -1.94 -0.60 -14.10
CA GLN A 56 -0.91 -0.09 -14.99
C GLN A 56 0.10 -1.18 -15.39
N TRP A 57 0.86 -0.96 -16.46
CA TRP A 57 2.05 -1.77 -16.73
C TRP A 57 2.97 -1.79 -15.50
N THR A 58 3.64 -2.91 -15.25
CA THR A 58 4.40 -3.16 -14.02
C THR A 58 3.57 -3.22 -12.74
N GLY A 59 2.24 -3.09 -12.81
CA GLY A 59 1.33 -3.19 -11.66
C GLY A 59 1.29 -1.97 -10.75
N SER A 60 1.83 -0.81 -11.16
CA SER A 60 1.80 0.42 -10.36
C SER A 60 2.03 1.69 -11.20
N PHE A 61 1.83 2.85 -10.58
CA PHE A 61 2.04 4.17 -11.18
C PHE A 61 3.50 4.46 -11.62
N LYS A 62 4.50 3.75 -11.08
CA LYS A 62 5.92 4.13 -11.18
C LYS A 62 6.46 4.27 -12.60
N THR A 63 5.88 3.53 -13.56
CA THR A 63 6.25 3.60 -14.98
C THR A 63 6.07 5.01 -15.57
N ARG A 64 5.12 5.81 -15.06
CA ARG A 64 4.83 7.16 -15.58
C ARG A 64 6.02 8.10 -15.40
N GLY A 65 6.46 8.30 -14.14
CA GLY A 65 7.65 9.10 -13.86
C GLY A 65 8.93 8.49 -14.45
N ALA A 66 9.13 7.18 -14.29
CA ALA A 66 10.34 6.53 -14.78
C ALA A 66 10.52 6.74 -16.29
N PHE A 67 9.46 6.56 -17.09
CA PHE A 67 9.54 6.79 -18.52
C PHE A 67 9.68 8.27 -18.88
N ASN A 68 8.99 9.18 -18.18
CA ASN A 68 9.17 10.62 -18.43
C ASN A 68 10.62 11.07 -18.22
N LYS A 69 11.29 10.61 -17.14
CA LYS A 69 12.71 10.91 -16.91
C LYS A 69 13.61 10.23 -17.94
N ILE A 70 13.53 8.91 -18.04
CA ILE A 70 14.45 8.11 -18.86
C ILE A 70 14.37 8.47 -20.36
N SER A 71 13.17 8.73 -20.89
CA SER A 71 13.04 9.11 -22.31
C SER A 71 13.73 10.45 -22.63
N GLN A 72 13.77 11.39 -21.68
CA GLN A 72 14.48 12.64 -21.82
C GLN A 72 15.99 12.43 -21.73
N ASP A 73 16.44 11.71 -20.71
CA ASP A 73 17.86 11.42 -20.49
C ASP A 73 18.45 10.67 -21.70
N VAL A 74 17.73 9.71 -22.28
CA VAL A 74 18.13 9.01 -23.51
C VAL A 74 18.20 9.97 -24.71
N ALA A 75 17.25 10.90 -24.84
CA ALA A 75 17.30 11.91 -25.89
C ALA A 75 18.52 12.85 -25.76
N ASP A 76 19.00 13.04 -24.52
CA ASP A 76 20.21 13.80 -24.20
C ASP A 76 21.50 12.97 -24.26
N GLY A 77 21.40 11.67 -24.59
CA GLY A 77 22.54 10.79 -24.87
C GLY A 77 22.94 9.86 -23.72
N VAL A 78 22.12 9.73 -22.68
CA VAL A 78 22.33 8.73 -21.61
C VAL A 78 21.97 7.34 -22.13
N GLU A 79 22.88 6.38 -21.99
CA GLU A 79 22.69 5.01 -22.49
C GLU A 79 22.45 3.98 -21.37
N SER A 80 22.71 4.35 -20.11
CA SER A 80 22.63 3.43 -18.97
C SER A 80 22.07 4.09 -17.72
N PHE A 81 21.28 3.34 -16.96
CA PHE A 81 20.59 3.81 -15.77
C PHE A 81 20.84 2.89 -14.57
N VAL A 82 20.90 3.49 -13.38
CA VAL A 82 21.02 2.79 -12.12
C VAL A 82 19.87 3.18 -11.19
N ALA A 83 19.28 2.21 -10.51
CA ALA A 83 18.32 2.47 -9.44
C ALA A 83 18.53 1.49 -8.28
N ALA A 84 18.13 1.90 -7.06
CA ALA A 84 18.07 1.03 -5.90
C ALA A 84 16.60 0.87 -5.46
N SER A 85 16.04 -0.34 -5.63
CA SER A 85 14.68 -0.66 -5.20
C SER A 85 14.45 -2.16 -5.34
N ALA A 86 13.78 -2.77 -4.36
CA ALA A 86 13.26 -4.14 -4.48
C ALA A 86 11.74 -4.13 -4.65
N GLY A 87 11.17 -3.22 -5.47
CA GLY A 87 9.72 -3.02 -5.57
C GLY A 87 9.26 -2.35 -6.86
N ASN A 88 8.19 -1.57 -6.77
CA ASN A 88 7.52 -0.93 -7.91
C ASN A 88 8.45 -0.04 -8.74
N HIS A 89 9.38 0.67 -8.08
CA HIS A 89 10.31 1.56 -8.77
C HIS A 89 11.28 0.79 -9.67
N ALA A 90 11.81 -0.34 -9.19
CA ALA A 90 12.68 -1.22 -9.99
C ALA A 90 12.01 -1.67 -11.28
N GLN A 91 10.76 -2.13 -11.20
CA GLN A 91 10.04 -2.59 -12.37
C GLN A 91 9.72 -1.44 -13.33
N GLY A 92 9.33 -0.27 -12.81
CA GLY A 92 9.09 0.93 -13.61
C GLY A 92 10.34 1.38 -14.37
N VAL A 93 11.51 1.43 -13.72
CA VAL A 93 12.79 1.77 -14.35
C VAL A 93 13.18 0.73 -15.40
N ALA A 94 13.09 -0.56 -15.06
CA ALA A 94 13.45 -1.64 -15.98
C ALA A 94 12.61 -1.61 -17.26
N LEU A 95 11.29 -1.44 -17.14
CA LEU A 95 10.40 -1.32 -18.29
C LEU A 95 10.74 -0.08 -19.11
N ALA A 96 10.88 1.09 -18.45
CA ALA A 96 11.12 2.35 -19.13
C ALA A 96 12.46 2.38 -19.90
N ALA A 97 13.56 1.93 -19.28
CA ALA A 97 14.87 1.85 -19.92
C ALA A 97 14.84 0.91 -21.14
N THR A 98 14.27 -0.29 -20.98
CA THR A 98 14.13 -1.26 -22.07
C THR A 98 13.33 -0.69 -23.24
N LYS A 99 12.27 0.07 -22.96
CA LYS A 99 11.44 0.71 -23.99
C LYS A 99 12.14 1.84 -24.71
N CYS A 100 13.03 2.56 -24.03
CA CYS A 100 13.88 3.58 -24.63
C CYS A 100 15.14 3.02 -25.31
N GLY A 101 15.37 1.71 -25.24
CA GLY A 101 16.55 1.06 -25.80
C GLY A 101 17.83 1.29 -25.00
N ALA A 102 17.71 1.63 -23.72
CA ALA A 102 18.81 1.86 -22.79
C ALA A 102 19.00 0.68 -21.81
N GLU A 103 20.18 0.58 -21.22
CA GLU A 103 20.49 -0.42 -20.20
C GLU A 103 20.02 0.06 -18.82
N SER A 104 19.57 -0.86 -17.96
CA SER A 104 19.29 -0.55 -16.56
C SER A 104 19.86 -1.61 -15.63
N THR A 105 20.51 -1.15 -14.56
CA THR A 105 21.00 -1.98 -13.45
C THR A 105 20.27 -1.60 -12.18
N ILE A 106 19.58 -2.58 -11.60
CA ILE A 106 18.77 -2.42 -10.40
C ILE A 106 19.46 -3.11 -9.23
N PHE A 107 19.83 -2.33 -8.23
CA PHE A 107 20.37 -2.84 -6.98
C PHE A 107 19.22 -3.20 -6.03
N MET A 108 19.27 -4.42 -5.50
CA MET A 108 18.33 -4.94 -4.51
C MET A 108 19.09 -5.54 -3.32
N PRO A 109 18.51 -5.53 -2.10
CA PRO A 109 19.09 -6.25 -0.97
C PRO A 109 19.19 -7.77 -1.26
N GLU A 110 20.14 -8.45 -0.62
CA GLU A 110 20.35 -9.90 -0.82
C GLU A 110 19.13 -10.76 -0.44
N ASN A 111 18.27 -10.26 0.44
CA ASN A 111 17.05 -10.92 0.89
C ASN A 111 15.80 -10.51 0.09
N ALA A 112 15.95 -9.79 -1.03
CA ALA A 112 14.83 -9.36 -1.85
C ALA A 112 13.98 -10.57 -2.33
N PRO A 113 12.63 -10.48 -2.30
CA PRO A 113 11.78 -11.59 -2.75
C PRO A 113 12.05 -11.99 -4.20
N GLN A 114 12.21 -13.29 -4.44
CA GLN A 114 12.54 -13.82 -5.78
C GLN A 114 11.53 -13.37 -6.86
N ALA A 115 10.25 -13.27 -6.51
CA ALA A 115 9.22 -12.79 -7.43
C ALA A 115 9.50 -11.37 -7.95
N LYS A 116 10.04 -10.48 -7.11
CA LYS A 116 10.37 -9.10 -7.48
C LYS A 116 11.64 -9.03 -8.33
N ILE A 117 12.62 -9.90 -8.06
CA ILE A 117 13.82 -10.08 -8.89
C ILE A 117 13.43 -10.55 -10.28
N ASP A 118 12.63 -11.62 -10.37
CA ASP A 118 12.20 -12.22 -11.63
C ASP A 118 11.35 -11.26 -12.45
N ALA A 119 10.43 -10.52 -11.81
CA ALA A 119 9.63 -9.49 -12.47
C ALA A 119 10.52 -8.40 -13.09
N THR A 120 11.48 -7.88 -12.33
CA THR A 120 12.41 -6.83 -12.81
C THR A 120 13.24 -7.31 -14.01
N ARG A 121 13.78 -8.53 -13.94
CA ARG A 121 14.50 -9.16 -15.06
C ARG A 121 13.61 -9.38 -16.28
N SER A 122 12.35 -9.75 -16.07
CA SER A 122 11.40 -9.97 -17.17
C SER A 122 11.06 -8.68 -17.93
N TYR A 123 11.20 -7.52 -17.28
CA TYR A 123 11.08 -6.21 -17.91
C TYR A 123 12.37 -5.70 -18.58
N GLY A 124 13.46 -6.48 -18.54
CA GLY A 124 14.72 -6.17 -19.23
C GLY A 124 15.80 -5.53 -18.36
N GLY A 125 15.55 -5.33 -17.06
CA GLY A 125 16.56 -4.80 -16.13
C GLY A 125 17.55 -5.88 -15.66
N SER A 126 18.82 -5.51 -15.58
CA SER A 126 19.83 -6.28 -14.84
C SER A 126 19.59 -6.10 -13.34
N VAL A 127 19.76 -7.17 -12.55
CA VAL A 127 19.56 -7.12 -11.09
C VAL A 127 20.83 -7.58 -10.39
N GLU A 128 21.38 -6.69 -9.56
CA GLU A 128 22.53 -6.93 -8.69
C GLU A 128 22.06 -6.99 -7.24
N LEU A 129 22.37 -8.08 -6.55
CA LEU A 129 22.00 -8.29 -5.15
C LEU A 129 23.16 -7.84 -4.27
N VAL A 130 22.98 -6.73 -3.56
CA VAL A 130 24.03 -6.11 -2.74
C VAL A 130 23.42 -5.47 -1.49
N GLY A 131 24.07 -5.69 -0.35
CA GLY A 131 23.69 -5.09 0.93
C GLY A 131 22.70 -5.96 1.72
N ASN A 132 22.77 -5.84 3.04
CA ASN A 132 21.89 -6.52 3.99
C ASN A 132 20.55 -5.79 4.14
N ASP A 133 20.54 -4.49 3.88
CA ASP A 133 19.38 -3.61 3.98
C ASP A 133 19.33 -2.59 2.84
N PHE A 134 18.24 -1.83 2.77
CA PHE A 134 18.02 -0.82 1.74
C PHE A 134 19.04 0.33 1.76
N GLN A 135 19.55 0.72 2.93
CA GLN A 135 20.52 1.81 3.05
C GLN A 135 21.87 1.41 2.47
N GLU A 136 22.34 0.19 2.76
CA GLU A 136 23.54 -0.38 2.15
C GLU A 136 23.38 -0.49 0.63
N THR A 137 22.25 -1.04 0.15
CA THR A 137 21.95 -1.14 -1.30
C THR A 137 21.95 0.24 -1.99
N MET A 138 21.32 1.24 -1.39
CA MET A 138 21.27 2.61 -1.92
C MET A 138 22.66 3.25 -1.98
N SER A 139 23.47 3.06 -0.94
CA SER A 139 24.84 3.58 -0.89
C SER A 139 25.71 2.96 -1.99
N HIS A 140 25.58 1.65 -2.21
CA HIS A 140 26.25 0.96 -3.30
C HIS A 140 25.81 1.45 -4.68
N ALA A 141 24.51 1.63 -4.91
CA ALA A 141 24.00 2.13 -6.19
C ALA A 141 24.55 3.53 -6.51
N LYS A 142 24.63 4.41 -5.52
CA LYS A 142 25.24 5.75 -5.68
C LYS A 142 26.74 5.68 -5.99
N ALA A 143 27.48 4.81 -5.30
CA ALA A 143 28.90 4.62 -5.58
C ALA A 143 29.15 4.12 -7.02
N VAL A 144 28.31 3.22 -7.54
CA VAL A 144 28.42 2.74 -8.93
C VAL A 144 28.16 3.85 -9.95
N VAL A 145 27.23 4.76 -9.66
CA VAL A 145 26.98 5.94 -10.50
C VAL A 145 28.19 6.88 -10.55
N GLU A 146 28.95 7.01 -9.45
CA GLU A 146 30.20 7.80 -9.45
C GLU A 146 31.33 7.17 -10.28
N GLU A 147 31.29 5.85 -10.48
CA GLU A 147 32.31 5.07 -11.20
C GLU A 147 31.96 4.79 -12.68
N THR A 148 30.73 5.08 -13.09
CA THR A 148 30.19 4.77 -14.42
C THR A 148 29.56 5.99 -15.08
N ASP A 149 29.25 5.92 -16.39
CA ASP A 149 28.49 6.96 -17.09
C ASP A 149 26.96 6.74 -16.96
N ALA A 150 26.52 6.04 -15.91
CA ALA A 150 25.11 5.71 -15.71
C ALA A 150 24.39 6.79 -14.91
N GLU A 151 23.16 7.12 -15.29
CA GLU A 151 22.33 8.09 -14.58
C GLU A 151 21.54 7.42 -13.44
N PHE A 152 21.50 8.06 -12.26
CA PHE A 152 20.72 7.55 -11.15
C PHE A 152 19.24 7.93 -11.28
N VAL A 153 18.34 6.94 -11.29
CA VAL A 153 16.90 7.18 -11.35
C VAL A 153 16.32 7.16 -9.94
N HIS A 154 16.13 8.34 -9.35
CA HIS A 154 15.55 8.46 -8.02
C HIS A 154 14.06 8.06 -8.00
N ALA A 155 13.59 7.52 -6.87
CA ALA A 155 12.24 6.94 -6.78
C ALA A 155 11.12 7.98 -6.64
N TYR A 156 11.43 9.21 -6.23
CA TYR A 156 10.44 10.27 -5.98
C TYR A 156 11.02 11.70 -6.02
N ASP A 157 12.19 11.93 -5.43
CA ASP A 157 12.88 13.23 -5.40
C ASP A 157 13.61 13.54 -6.73
N ASP A 158 12.83 13.73 -7.77
CA ASP A 158 13.30 14.17 -9.09
C ASP A 158 12.13 14.85 -9.82
N LEU A 159 12.37 16.01 -10.43
CA LEU A 159 11.32 16.84 -11.01
C LEU A 159 10.63 16.15 -12.19
N ASP A 160 11.36 15.40 -13.01
CA ASP A 160 10.81 14.65 -14.14
C ASP A 160 10.03 13.43 -13.66
N ILE A 161 10.48 12.78 -12.59
CA ILE A 161 9.70 11.73 -11.94
C ILE A 161 8.36 12.30 -11.47
N ILE A 162 8.37 13.40 -10.71
CA ILE A 162 7.18 14.06 -10.16
C ILE A 162 6.22 14.49 -11.28
N ALA A 163 6.75 15.16 -12.33
CA ALA A 163 5.95 15.59 -13.48
C ALA A 163 5.27 14.41 -14.20
N GLY A 164 6.00 13.30 -14.39
CA GLY A 164 5.43 12.09 -14.96
C GLY A 164 4.33 11.48 -14.07
N GLN A 165 4.50 11.46 -12.75
CA GLN A 165 3.43 11.00 -11.85
C GLN A 165 2.21 11.91 -11.91
N GLY A 166 2.41 13.23 -12.09
CA GLY A 166 1.33 14.21 -12.18
C GLY A 166 0.39 14.02 -13.35
N THR A 167 0.80 13.31 -14.40
CA THR A 167 -0.10 12.92 -15.51
C THR A 167 -1.31 12.13 -15.02
N LEU A 168 -1.16 11.40 -13.91
CA LEU A 168 -2.25 10.70 -13.26
C LEU A 168 -3.30 11.65 -12.69
N GLY A 169 -2.89 12.80 -12.13
CA GLY A 169 -3.83 13.82 -11.64
C GLY A 169 -4.65 14.43 -12.77
N THR A 170 -4.04 14.65 -13.94
CA THR A 170 -4.77 15.08 -15.15
C THR A 170 -5.79 14.06 -15.60
N GLU A 171 -5.46 12.76 -15.56
CA GLU A 171 -6.43 11.69 -15.86
C GLU A 171 -7.57 11.65 -14.84
N MET A 172 -7.25 11.73 -13.53
CA MET A 172 -8.25 11.72 -12.45
C MET A 172 -9.27 12.85 -12.61
N TYR A 173 -8.80 14.07 -12.90
CA TYR A 173 -9.68 15.21 -13.17
C TYR A 173 -10.56 14.99 -14.41
N HIS A 174 -10.00 14.51 -15.52
CA HIS A 174 -10.81 14.31 -16.73
C HIS A 174 -11.80 13.15 -16.63
N ASP A 175 -11.48 12.12 -15.86
CA ASP A 175 -12.36 10.97 -15.65
C ASP A 175 -13.48 11.27 -14.64
N CYS A 176 -13.27 12.21 -13.71
CA CYS A 176 -14.30 12.70 -12.79
C CYS A 176 -14.11 14.21 -12.48
N PRO A 177 -14.60 15.12 -13.36
CA PRO A 177 -14.36 16.56 -13.20
C PRO A 177 -15.03 17.20 -11.99
N ASP A 178 -16.10 16.58 -11.48
CA ASP A 178 -16.87 17.04 -10.33
C ASP A 178 -16.40 16.39 -9.01
N VAL A 179 -15.18 15.86 -8.96
CA VAL A 179 -14.62 15.23 -7.75
C VAL A 179 -14.36 16.28 -6.66
N ASP A 180 -14.94 16.06 -5.48
CA ASP A 180 -14.76 16.92 -4.32
C ASP A 180 -13.43 16.63 -3.62
N THR A 181 -13.08 15.35 -3.48
CA THR A 181 -11.87 14.91 -2.75
C THR A 181 -11.11 13.82 -3.50
N VAL A 182 -9.80 13.99 -3.70
CA VAL A 182 -8.88 12.93 -4.15
C VAL A 182 -8.00 12.47 -2.99
N VAL A 183 -7.83 11.15 -2.83
CA VAL A 183 -7.06 10.57 -1.72
C VAL A 183 -5.86 9.81 -2.26
N VAL A 184 -4.65 10.25 -1.89
CA VAL A 184 -3.39 9.82 -2.50
C VAL A 184 -2.40 9.33 -1.44
N PRO A 185 -1.89 8.09 -1.52
CA PRO A 185 -0.87 7.59 -0.60
C PRO A 185 0.46 8.36 -0.70
N ILE A 186 1.13 8.55 0.43
CA ILE A 186 2.42 9.24 0.54
C ILE A 186 3.51 8.29 1.07
N GLY A 187 4.48 7.98 0.22
CA GLY A 187 5.80 7.48 0.61
C GLY A 187 6.79 8.65 0.71
N GLY A 188 7.71 8.76 -0.25
CA GLY A 188 8.60 9.93 -0.37
C GLY A 188 7.97 11.20 -0.96
N GLY A 189 6.67 11.23 -1.22
CA GLY A 189 5.94 12.42 -1.70
C GLY A 189 5.79 12.59 -3.21
N GLY A 190 6.64 11.96 -4.04
CA GLY A 190 6.65 12.27 -5.48
C GLY A 190 5.33 12.02 -6.23
N LEU A 191 4.54 11.01 -5.82
CA LEU A 191 3.21 10.75 -6.38
C LEU A 191 2.22 11.86 -6.04
N ILE A 192 2.06 12.17 -4.75
CA ILE A 192 1.11 13.18 -4.30
C ILE A 192 1.51 14.57 -4.80
N SER A 193 2.80 14.90 -4.84
CA SER A 193 3.29 16.18 -5.36
C SER A 193 2.90 16.38 -6.84
N GLY A 194 3.04 15.35 -7.66
CA GLY A 194 2.63 15.41 -9.07
C GLY A 194 1.10 15.52 -9.20
N VAL A 195 0.36 14.65 -8.51
CA VAL A 195 -1.11 14.62 -8.58
C VAL A 195 -1.71 15.92 -8.06
N SER A 196 -1.26 16.42 -6.91
CA SER A 196 -1.76 17.66 -6.31
C SER A 196 -1.49 18.87 -7.20
N THR A 197 -0.32 18.95 -7.84
CA THR A 197 0.01 20.02 -8.80
C THR A 197 -0.96 20.04 -9.98
N ALA A 198 -1.30 18.88 -10.55
CA ALA A 198 -2.28 18.80 -11.63
C ALA A 198 -3.70 19.16 -11.16
N ILE A 199 -4.14 18.59 -10.03
CA ILE A 199 -5.48 18.80 -9.49
C ILE A 199 -5.67 20.26 -9.10
N LYS A 200 -4.74 20.88 -8.36
CA LYS A 200 -4.85 22.29 -7.95
C LYS A 200 -4.79 23.27 -9.12
N HIS A 201 -4.17 22.90 -10.24
CA HIS A 201 -4.23 23.70 -11.46
C HIS A 201 -5.59 23.60 -12.16
N LEU A 202 -6.13 22.39 -12.30
CA LEU A 202 -7.34 22.11 -13.08
C LEU A 202 -8.64 22.39 -12.31
N SER A 203 -8.65 22.05 -11.02
CA SER A 203 -9.74 22.24 -10.07
C SER A 203 -9.17 22.67 -8.70
N PRO A 204 -8.88 23.97 -8.52
CA PRO A 204 -8.28 24.48 -7.27
C PRO A 204 -9.09 24.19 -6.00
N GLU A 205 -10.41 24.02 -6.16
CA GLU A 205 -11.34 23.75 -5.06
C GLU A 205 -11.39 22.27 -4.65
N THR A 206 -10.93 21.35 -5.50
CA THR A 206 -10.86 19.93 -5.15
C THR A 206 -9.87 19.73 -3.99
N ARG A 207 -10.33 19.05 -2.94
CA ARG A 207 -9.54 18.67 -1.78
C ARG A 207 -8.57 17.54 -2.15
N VAL A 208 -7.30 17.69 -1.80
CA VAL A 208 -6.25 16.69 -1.99
C VAL A 208 -5.83 16.20 -0.61
N VAL A 209 -6.10 14.93 -0.32
CA VAL A 209 -5.78 14.29 0.96
C VAL A 209 -4.63 13.30 0.78
N GLY A 210 -3.59 13.48 1.59
CA GLY A 210 -2.48 12.57 1.72
C GLY A 210 -2.71 11.46 2.73
N VAL A 211 -2.20 10.26 2.48
CA VAL A 211 -2.30 9.14 3.44
C VAL A 211 -0.94 8.51 3.70
N GLN A 212 -0.53 8.43 4.96
CA GLN A 212 0.63 7.64 5.40
C GLN A 212 0.20 6.44 6.25
N ALA A 213 1.00 5.38 6.23
CA ALA A 213 0.88 4.34 7.25
C ALA A 213 1.47 4.85 8.56
N THR A 214 0.83 4.60 9.69
CA THR A 214 1.29 5.07 11.02
C THR A 214 2.75 4.68 11.29
N GLY A 215 3.17 3.46 10.89
CA GLY A 215 4.54 2.99 11.07
C GLY A 215 5.61 3.60 10.14
N ALA A 216 5.22 4.56 9.29
CA ALA A 216 6.11 5.30 8.40
C ALA A 216 5.70 6.79 8.28
N GLU A 217 4.95 7.32 9.26
CA GLU A 217 4.44 8.69 9.21
C GLU A 217 5.56 9.71 9.49
N THR A 218 5.70 10.69 8.59
CA THR A 218 6.77 11.70 8.65
C THR A 218 6.30 13.08 8.22
N VAL A 219 5.24 13.16 7.42
CA VAL A 219 4.79 14.39 6.76
C VAL A 219 4.21 15.38 7.77
N HIS A 220 3.41 14.93 8.75
CA HIS A 220 2.87 15.80 9.79
C HIS A 220 3.99 16.55 10.54
N GLU A 221 4.98 15.82 11.04
CA GLU A 221 6.10 16.43 11.76
C GLU A 221 6.98 17.29 10.84
N SER A 222 7.10 16.92 9.56
CA SER A 222 7.84 17.70 8.56
C SER A 222 7.17 19.04 8.28
N LEU A 223 5.84 19.06 8.13
CA LEU A 223 5.04 20.27 7.95
C LEU A 223 5.09 21.17 9.18
N ASP A 224 4.95 20.60 10.38
CA ASP A 224 5.02 21.35 11.64
C ASP A 224 6.38 22.05 11.83
N LYS A 225 7.46 21.42 11.37
CA LYS A 225 8.82 21.97 11.47
C LYS A 225 9.24 22.81 10.27
N GLY A 226 8.54 22.70 9.14
CA GLY A 226 8.94 23.28 7.85
C GLY A 226 10.24 22.70 7.28
N ILE A 227 10.63 21.49 7.70
CA ILE A 227 11.82 20.77 7.19
C ILE A 227 11.54 19.27 7.16
N PRO A 228 12.14 18.50 6.22
CA PRO A 228 11.93 17.05 6.19
C PRO A 228 12.42 16.35 7.45
N VAL A 229 11.53 15.56 8.06
CA VAL A 229 11.85 14.65 9.16
C VAL A 229 12.12 13.26 8.60
N VAL A 230 13.12 12.60 9.19
CA VAL A 230 13.54 11.24 8.82
C VAL A 230 13.41 10.31 10.02
N LEU A 231 12.87 9.13 9.79
CA LEU A 231 12.83 8.01 10.73
C LEU A 231 14.02 7.09 10.49
N ASP A 232 14.62 6.62 11.59
CA ASP A 232 15.70 5.63 11.53
C ASP A 232 15.20 4.27 11.04
N GLU A 233 13.97 3.90 11.40
CA GLU A 233 13.32 2.63 11.03
C GLU A 233 11.85 2.87 10.68
N VAL A 234 11.34 2.07 9.74
CA VAL A 234 9.92 2.05 9.34
C VAL A 234 9.38 0.63 9.46
N ASN A 235 8.12 0.50 9.85
CA ASN A 235 7.48 -0.81 10.00
C ASN A 235 6.01 -0.74 9.61
N THR A 236 5.69 -1.24 8.41
CA THR A 236 4.32 -1.32 7.91
C THR A 236 4.18 -2.40 6.84
N ILE A 237 2.99 -2.99 6.71
CA ILE A 237 2.64 -3.85 5.57
C ILE A 237 2.56 -3.10 4.22
N ALA A 238 2.50 -1.77 4.24
CA ALA A 238 2.44 -0.93 3.05
C ALA A 238 3.84 -0.56 2.53
N ASP A 239 4.58 -1.55 2.03
CA ASP A 239 5.98 -1.42 1.58
C ASP A 239 6.20 -0.30 0.54
N GLY A 240 5.25 -0.05 -0.36
CA GLY A 240 5.30 1.03 -1.35
C GLY A 240 5.29 2.46 -0.77
N ILE A 241 4.84 2.63 0.48
CA ILE A 241 4.85 3.90 1.22
C ILE A 241 5.66 3.83 2.52
N ALA A 242 6.37 2.73 2.76
CA ALA A 242 7.31 2.56 3.88
C ALA A 242 8.60 3.37 3.63
N THR A 243 8.48 4.66 3.37
CA THR A 243 9.62 5.57 3.18
C THR A 243 9.91 6.24 4.51
N GLY A 244 11.17 6.23 4.97
CA GLY A 244 11.57 6.85 6.22
C GLY A 244 11.61 8.39 6.20
N GLY A 245 11.09 9.05 5.16
CA GLY A 245 11.11 10.50 5.03
C GLY A 245 10.71 10.98 3.63
N ILE A 246 10.60 12.30 3.49
CA ILE A 246 10.33 13.01 2.22
C ILE A 246 11.53 13.91 1.87
N SER A 247 11.56 14.51 0.69
CA SER A 247 12.59 15.50 0.31
C SER A 247 12.11 16.92 0.55
N GLU A 248 13.02 17.91 0.49
CA GLU A 248 12.67 19.33 0.50
C GLU A 248 11.72 19.65 -0.67
N THR A 249 12.04 19.14 -1.87
CA THR A 249 11.21 19.30 -3.06
C THR A 249 9.77 18.83 -2.86
N THR A 250 9.59 17.63 -2.30
CA THR A 250 8.25 17.08 -2.12
C THR A 250 7.52 17.73 -0.94
N LEU A 251 8.24 18.14 0.11
CA LEU A 251 7.68 18.94 1.21
C LEU A 251 7.13 20.28 0.70
N ASP A 252 7.90 21.04 -0.09
CA ASP A 252 7.48 22.36 -0.62
C ASP A 252 6.16 22.24 -1.42
N ILE A 253 6.04 21.20 -2.24
CA ILE A 253 4.83 20.96 -3.04
C ILE A 253 3.68 20.47 -2.15
N ILE A 254 3.95 19.61 -1.16
CA ILE A 254 2.93 19.14 -0.21
C ILE A 254 2.37 20.33 0.58
N GLU A 255 3.22 21.19 1.14
CA GLU A 255 2.82 22.37 1.90
C GLU A 255 1.95 23.33 1.06
N ALA A 256 2.24 23.46 -0.23
CA ALA A 256 1.50 24.35 -1.12
C ALA A 256 0.15 23.77 -1.61
N ASN A 257 0.07 22.47 -1.89
CA ASN A 257 -1.02 21.88 -2.68
C ASN A 257 -1.85 20.81 -1.96
N VAL A 258 -1.40 20.27 -0.82
CA VAL A 258 -2.10 19.20 -0.09
C VAL A 258 -2.87 19.81 1.08
N ASP A 259 -4.18 19.60 1.11
CA ASP A 259 -5.05 20.26 2.09
C ASP A 259 -5.02 19.57 3.46
N GLU A 260 -4.84 18.24 3.46
CA GLU A 260 -4.86 17.42 4.67
C GLU A 260 -3.99 16.18 4.47
N VAL A 261 -3.34 15.73 5.55
CA VAL A 261 -2.66 14.43 5.60
C VAL A 261 -3.28 13.66 6.75
N VAL A 262 -3.57 12.39 6.53
CA VAL A 262 -4.12 11.47 7.55
C VAL A 262 -3.26 10.23 7.62
N THR A 263 -3.35 9.51 8.74
CA THR A 263 -2.62 8.25 8.91
C THR A 263 -3.54 7.08 9.22
N VAL A 264 -3.14 5.91 8.72
CA VAL A 264 -3.91 4.65 8.84
C VAL A 264 -3.03 3.55 9.40
N SER A 265 -3.60 2.68 10.21
CA SER A 265 -2.86 1.55 10.77
C SER A 265 -2.74 0.40 9.75
N ASP A 266 -1.79 -0.49 9.97
CA ASP A 266 -1.67 -1.74 9.19
C ASP A 266 -2.94 -2.61 9.28
N THR A 267 -3.68 -2.50 10.40
CA THR A 267 -4.96 -3.20 10.54
C THR A 267 -6.02 -2.61 9.62
N ASP A 268 -6.10 -1.29 9.51
CA ASP A 268 -7.03 -0.60 8.60
C ASP A 268 -6.68 -0.92 7.14
N ILE A 269 -5.39 -0.89 6.80
CA ILE A 269 -4.88 -1.27 5.47
C ILE A 269 -5.24 -2.72 5.14
N ALA A 270 -5.02 -3.67 6.06
CA ALA A 270 -5.36 -5.07 5.85
C ALA A 270 -6.87 -5.27 5.64
N GLN A 271 -7.72 -4.56 6.39
CA GLN A 271 -9.16 -4.58 6.21
C GLN A 271 -9.59 -3.99 4.86
N ALA A 272 -8.95 -2.90 4.42
CA ALA A 272 -9.22 -2.28 3.12
C ALA A 272 -8.83 -3.21 1.96
N ILE A 273 -7.70 -3.91 2.03
CA ILE A 273 -7.32 -4.95 1.05
C ILE A 273 -8.42 -6.02 0.95
N LEU A 274 -8.84 -6.57 2.09
CA LEU A 274 -9.89 -7.60 2.11
C LEU A 274 -11.20 -7.07 1.52
N LEU A 275 -11.60 -5.84 1.87
CA LEU A 275 -12.83 -5.24 1.36
C LEU A 275 -12.77 -4.98 -0.15
N LEU A 276 -11.64 -4.52 -0.68
CA LEU A 276 -11.43 -4.33 -2.11
C LEU A 276 -11.51 -5.67 -2.86
N MET A 277 -10.95 -6.74 -2.32
CA MET A 277 -11.09 -8.08 -2.90
C MET A 277 -12.55 -8.57 -2.88
N GLU A 278 -13.26 -8.34 -1.78
CA GLU A 278 -14.63 -8.82 -1.60
C GLU A 278 -15.68 -8.02 -2.37
N ARG A 279 -15.50 -6.71 -2.50
CA ARG A 279 -16.52 -5.79 -3.03
C ARG A 279 -16.16 -5.22 -4.39
N ALA A 280 -14.91 -4.85 -4.61
CA ALA A 280 -14.42 -4.31 -5.88
C ALA A 280 -13.77 -5.37 -6.79
N LYS A 281 -13.48 -6.57 -6.27
CA LYS A 281 -12.78 -7.66 -6.99
C LYS A 281 -11.39 -7.25 -7.47
N GLN A 282 -10.75 -6.34 -6.74
CA GLN A 282 -9.41 -5.85 -7.03
C GLN A 282 -8.40 -6.48 -6.07
N VAL A 283 -7.22 -6.82 -6.60
CA VAL A 283 -6.05 -7.23 -5.80
C VAL A 283 -5.09 -6.05 -5.80
N VAL A 284 -4.89 -5.45 -4.63
CA VAL A 284 -4.02 -4.29 -4.42
C VAL A 284 -3.00 -4.60 -3.33
N GLU A 285 -1.85 -3.94 -3.38
CA GLU A 285 -0.85 -4.01 -2.30
C GLU A 285 -1.23 -3.03 -1.16
N GLY A 286 -0.48 -3.07 -0.04
CA GLY A 286 -0.76 -2.22 1.13
C GLY A 286 -0.81 -0.73 0.82
N ALA A 287 0.16 -0.22 0.04
CA ALA A 287 0.18 1.16 -0.42
C ALA A 287 -1.06 1.50 -1.27
N GLY A 288 -1.47 0.59 -2.15
CA GLY A 288 -2.65 0.76 -3.01
C GLY A 288 -3.97 0.75 -2.23
N ALA A 289 -4.02 0.09 -1.08
CA ALA A 289 -5.21 0.06 -0.22
C ALA A 289 -5.28 1.22 0.79
N ALA A 290 -4.18 1.93 1.04
CA ALA A 290 -4.11 2.96 2.08
C ALA A 290 -5.12 4.10 1.88
N SER A 291 -5.36 4.53 0.63
CA SER A 291 -6.37 5.55 0.31
C SER A 291 -7.79 5.11 0.66
N VAL A 292 -8.10 3.82 0.49
CA VAL A 292 -9.41 3.24 0.86
C VAL A 292 -9.50 3.05 2.37
N ALA A 293 -8.41 2.67 3.04
CA ALA A 293 -8.36 2.61 4.50
C ALA A 293 -8.65 3.99 5.12
N ALA A 294 -8.14 5.07 4.52
CA ALA A 294 -8.35 6.43 5.01
C ALA A 294 -9.83 6.83 4.98
N ILE A 295 -10.52 6.64 3.85
CA ILE A 295 -11.95 6.99 3.74
C ILE A 295 -12.86 6.12 4.62
N LEU A 296 -12.40 4.92 5.02
CA LEU A 296 -13.13 4.03 5.93
C LEU A 296 -12.84 4.33 7.40
N SER A 297 -11.82 5.15 7.69
CA SER A 297 -11.40 5.50 9.04
C SER A 297 -12.18 6.71 9.55
N ASP A 298 -12.27 6.85 10.88
CA ASP A 298 -12.82 8.05 11.52
C ASP A 298 -11.91 9.29 11.34
N GLY A 299 -10.72 9.11 10.77
CA GLY A 299 -9.74 10.18 10.56
C GLY A 299 -10.02 11.06 9.35
N LEU A 300 -10.96 10.68 8.48
CA LEU A 300 -11.29 11.44 7.27
C LEU A 300 -12.80 11.37 6.98
N ASP A 301 -13.50 12.50 7.16
CA ASP A 301 -14.91 12.62 6.79
C ASP A 301 -15.05 13.02 5.31
N VAL A 302 -15.79 12.21 4.57
CA VAL A 302 -16.12 12.39 3.14
C VAL A 302 -17.63 12.28 2.91
N SER A 303 -18.44 12.35 3.97
CA SER A 303 -19.89 12.16 3.90
C SER A 303 -20.54 13.20 2.98
N GLY A 304 -21.31 12.74 2.00
CA GLY A 304 -21.98 13.57 1.01
C GLY A 304 -21.08 14.09 -0.13
N GLU A 305 -19.80 13.69 -0.18
CA GLU A 305 -18.85 14.09 -1.21
C GLU A 305 -18.77 13.07 -2.37
N THR A 306 -18.25 13.52 -3.50
CA THR A 306 -17.68 12.66 -4.54
C THR A 306 -16.19 12.48 -4.26
N VAL A 307 -15.80 11.28 -3.83
CA VAL A 307 -14.43 10.97 -3.39
C VAL A 307 -13.75 9.97 -4.31
N MET A 308 -12.47 10.24 -4.63
CA MET A 308 -11.65 9.38 -5.47
C MET A 308 -10.39 8.88 -4.75
N PRO A 309 -10.46 7.73 -4.05
CA PRO A 309 -9.28 7.02 -3.58
C PRO A 309 -8.46 6.44 -4.75
N LEU A 310 -7.15 6.68 -4.72
CA LEU A 310 -6.20 6.13 -5.67
C LEU A 310 -5.68 4.76 -5.24
N LEU A 311 -5.90 3.74 -6.07
CA LEU A 311 -5.29 2.42 -5.95
C LEU A 311 -3.94 2.43 -6.67
N CYS A 312 -2.88 2.87 -6.00
CA CYS A 312 -1.61 3.22 -6.67
C CYS A 312 -0.76 2.02 -7.13
N GLY A 313 -0.98 0.81 -6.58
CA GLY A 313 -0.19 -0.37 -6.90
C GLY A 313 -0.83 -1.69 -6.47
N GLY A 314 -0.41 -2.77 -7.13
CA GLY A 314 -0.98 -4.13 -6.98
C GLY A 314 0.05 -5.25 -6.89
N ASN A 315 1.32 -4.94 -6.65
CA ASN A 315 2.41 -5.92 -6.61
C ASN A 315 2.52 -6.60 -5.23
N LEU A 316 1.41 -7.18 -4.79
CA LEU A 316 1.31 -7.90 -3.53
C LEU A 316 1.94 -9.30 -3.63
N ASP A 317 2.89 -9.60 -2.75
CA ASP A 317 3.45 -10.95 -2.63
C ASP A 317 2.39 -11.93 -2.10
N MET A 318 2.34 -13.15 -2.65
CA MET A 318 1.32 -14.14 -2.27
C MET A 318 1.45 -14.62 -0.83
N THR A 319 2.65 -14.60 -0.25
CA THR A 319 2.88 -14.91 1.16
C THR A 319 2.36 -13.78 2.05
N GLN A 320 2.65 -12.53 1.68
CA GLN A 320 2.09 -11.34 2.35
C GLN A 320 0.56 -11.30 2.25
N MET A 321 -0.01 -11.63 1.08
CA MET A 321 -1.45 -11.74 0.89
C MET A 321 -2.08 -12.72 1.89
N ARG A 322 -1.45 -13.89 2.09
CA ARG A 322 -1.92 -14.86 3.09
C ARG A 322 -1.89 -14.27 4.50
N GLU A 323 -0.83 -13.57 4.88
CA GLU A 323 -0.71 -12.95 6.19
C GLU A 323 -1.78 -11.86 6.41
N VAL A 324 -1.99 -10.99 5.41
CA VAL A 324 -3.05 -9.97 5.41
C VAL A 324 -4.43 -10.61 5.57
N LEU A 325 -4.73 -11.68 4.82
CA LEU A 325 -6.01 -12.37 4.93
C LEU A 325 -6.22 -13.00 6.30
N ILE A 326 -5.18 -13.62 6.87
CA ILE A 326 -5.26 -14.19 8.23
C ILE A 326 -5.55 -13.08 9.24
N HIS A 327 -4.83 -11.96 9.18
CA HIS A 327 -5.02 -10.81 10.08
C HIS A 327 -6.43 -10.23 9.97
N ALA A 328 -6.86 -9.91 8.75
CA ALA A 328 -8.16 -9.30 8.50
C ALA A 328 -9.35 -10.22 8.89
N LEU A 329 -9.27 -11.52 8.61
CA LEU A 329 -10.31 -12.48 9.00
C LEU A 329 -10.32 -12.74 10.51
N THR A 330 -9.16 -12.66 11.18
CA THR A 330 -9.06 -12.75 12.64
C THR A 330 -9.75 -11.54 13.29
N GLU A 331 -9.50 -10.32 12.78
CA GLU A 331 -10.16 -9.11 13.28
C GLU A 331 -11.68 -9.13 13.10
N ARG A 332 -12.16 -9.69 11.99
CA ARG A 332 -13.60 -9.91 11.74
C ARG A 332 -14.20 -11.08 12.53
N GLN A 333 -13.40 -11.74 13.38
CA GLN A 333 -13.78 -12.94 14.15
C GLN A 333 -14.24 -14.12 13.28
N GLN A 334 -13.84 -14.14 12.01
CA GLN A 334 -14.12 -15.24 11.09
C GLN A 334 -13.08 -16.36 11.22
N LEU A 335 -11.90 -16.05 11.74
CA LEU A 335 -10.93 -17.03 12.24
C LEU A 335 -10.77 -16.85 13.76
N LEU A 336 -11.04 -17.90 14.52
CA LEU A 336 -10.88 -17.93 15.97
C LEU A 336 -9.83 -18.94 16.38
N GLN A 337 -9.10 -18.60 17.45
CA GLN A 337 -8.28 -19.56 18.18
C GLN A 337 -8.83 -19.67 19.60
N LEU A 338 -9.56 -20.74 19.87
CA LEU A 338 -10.22 -20.99 21.15
C LEU A 338 -9.38 -21.95 21.99
N ARG A 339 -8.87 -21.47 23.12
CA ARG A 339 -8.21 -22.31 24.13
C ARG A 339 -9.24 -22.69 25.19
N VAL A 340 -9.55 -23.98 25.27
CA VAL A 340 -10.53 -24.55 26.19
C VAL A 340 -9.80 -25.36 27.26
N ARG A 341 -10.01 -25.04 28.54
CA ARG A 341 -9.45 -25.82 29.66
C ARG A 341 -10.34 -27.03 29.93
N ILE A 342 -9.73 -28.20 30.07
CA ILE A 342 -10.44 -29.46 30.26
C ILE A 342 -9.83 -30.31 31.37
N ASP A 343 -10.68 -31.09 32.04
CA ASP A 343 -10.24 -32.30 32.75
C ASP A 343 -10.01 -33.40 31.70
N ASP A 344 -8.80 -33.93 31.62
CA ASP A 344 -8.37 -34.78 30.50
C ASP A 344 -8.86 -36.23 30.66
N GLN A 345 -10.13 -36.43 30.27
CA GLN A 345 -10.82 -37.72 30.32
C GLN A 345 -11.37 -38.14 28.94
N PRO A 346 -11.55 -39.46 28.69
CA PRO A 346 -12.18 -39.93 27.46
C PRO A 346 -13.56 -39.29 27.23
N GLY A 347 -13.80 -38.78 26.02
CA GLY A 347 -15.09 -38.21 25.60
C GLY A 347 -15.17 -36.68 25.59
N VAL A 348 -14.30 -35.97 26.35
CA VAL A 348 -14.35 -34.50 26.45
C VAL A 348 -14.13 -33.81 25.10
N MET A 349 -13.21 -34.32 24.28
CA MET A 349 -12.97 -33.80 22.93
C MET A 349 -14.20 -33.98 22.02
N GLU A 350 -14.91 -35.11 22.12
CA GLU A 350 -16.16 -35.37 21.37
C GLU A 350 -17.25 -34.39 21.80
N GLU A 351 -17.36 -34.13 23.10
CA GLU A 351 -18.34 -33.19 23.63
C GLU A 351 -18.12 -31.77 23.11
N ILE A 352 -16.90 -31.24 23.24
CA ILE A 352 -16.57 -29.85 22.83
C ILE A 352 -16.65 -29.68 21.32
N SER A 353 -16.07 -30.61 20.54
CA SER A 353 -16.21 -30.57 19.08
C SER A 353 -17.68 -30.70 18.65
N GLY A 354 -18.49 -31.46 19.38
CA GLY A 354 -19.93 -31.54 19.19
C GLY A 354 -20.66 -30.22 19.50
N VAL A 355 -20.25 -29.47 20.53
CA VAL A 355 -20.78 -28.12 20.83
C VAL A 355 -20.51 -27.17 19.66
N ILE A 356 -19.25 -27.13 19.18
CA ILE A 356 -18.84 -26.27 18.06
C ILE A 356 -19.60 -26.67 16.78
N ALA A 357 -19.70 -27.97 16.48
CA ALA A 357 -20.42 -28.46 15.30
C ALA A 357 -21.91 -28.13 15.33
N ARG A 358 -22.57 -28.15 16.51
CA ARG A 358 -23.99 -27.76 16.65
C ARG A 358 -24.23 -26.27 16.38
N GLN A 359 -23.22 -25.43 16.55
CA GLN A 359 -23.29 -24.01 16.14
C GLN A 359 -23.09 -23.84 14.63
N GLY A 360 -22.66 -24.88 13.92
CA GLY A 360 -22.44 -24.83 12.46
C GLY A 360 -21.07 -24.27 12.07
N ALA A 361 -20.10 -24.28 13.00
CA ALA A 361 -18.75 -23.80 12.75
C ALA A 361 -17.83 -24.92 12.25
N ASN A 362 -16.86 -24.57 11.41
CA ASN A 362 -15.88 -25.52 10.89
C ASN A 362 -14.60 -25.50 11.74
N ILE A 363 -14.07 -26.67 12.06
CA ILE A 363 -12.83 -26.81 12.84
C ILE A 363 -11.70 -27.14 11.87
N HIS A 364 -10.69 -26.27 11.79
CA HIS A 364 -9.54 -26.44 10.90
C HIS A 364 -8.42 -27.28 11.52
N ASP A 365 -8.12 -27.01 12.79
CA ASP A 365 -7.05 -27.68 13.53
C ASP A 365 -7.42 -27.76 15.01
N VAL A 366 -6.96 -28.81 15.69
CA VAL A 366 -7.11 -28.95 17.14
C VAL A 366 -5.83 -29.50 17.73
N ARG A 367 -5.32 -28.82 18.76
CA ARG A 367 -4.13 -29.22 19.48
C ARG A 367 -4.46 -29.52 20.93
N HIS A 368 -3.88 -30.59 21.44
CA HIS A 368 -3.97 -30.96 22.85
C HIS A 368 -2.66 -30.60 23.55
N GLU A 369 -2.72 -29.77 24.58
CA GLU A 369 -1.57 -29.23 25.29
C GLU A 369 -1.63 -29.59 26.78
N ARG A 370 -0.59 -30.27 27.28
CA ARG A 370 -0.46 -30.67 28.70
C ARG A 370 0.70 -29.97 29.43
N SER A 371 1.59 -29.31 28.70
CA SER A 371 2.88 -28.81 29.23
C SER A 371 2.91 -27.29 29.31
N VAL A 372 2.02 -26.71 30.13
CA VAL A 372 1.90 -25.25 30.32
C VAL A 372 1.82 -24.94 31.82
N GLU A 373 2.41 -23.83 32.27
CA GLU A 373 2.65 -23.52 33.70
C GLU A 373 1.38 -23.37 34.57
N ASN A 374 0.18 -23.33 33.96
CA ASN A 374 -1.11 -23.05 34.64
C ASN A 374 -2.13 -24.21 34.58
N LEU A 375 -1.66 -25.47 34.53
CA LEU A 375 -2.52 -26.65 34.58
C LEU A 375 -2.27 -27.49 35.84
N GLU A 376 -3.34 -27.98 36.45
CA GLU A 376 -3.29 -28.97 37.52
C GLU A 376 -3.06 -30.38 36.95
N ILE A 377 -2.69 -31.33 37.82
CA ILE A 377 -2.48 -32.72 37.42
C ILE A 377 -3.80 -33.32 36.94
N GLY A 378 -3.83 -33.74 35.69
CA GLY A 378 -5.02 -34.33 35.06
C GLY A 378 -5.80 -33.34 34.19
N GLU A 379 -5.38 -32.08 34.12
CA GLU A 379 -5.94 -31.10 33.20
C GLU A 379 -5.14 -30.99 31.90
N ALA A 380 -5.79 -30.47 30.86
CA ALA A 380 -5.18 -30.11 29.59
C ALA A 380 -5.87 -28.90 28.96
N TYR A 381 -5.23 -28.31 27.95
CA TYR A 381 -5.90 -27.41 27.02
C TYR A 381 -6.20 -28.10 25.70
N LEU A 382 -7.38 -27.84 25.17
CA LEU A 382 -7.69 -28.05 23.75
C LEU A 382 -7.68 -26.68 23.06
N VAL A 383 -6.78 -26.50 22.10
CA VAL A 383 -6.67 -25.29 21.30
C VAL A 383 -7.29 -25.56 19.93
N PHE A 384 -8.47 -25.00 19.69
CA PHE A 384 -9.22 -25.13 18.44
C PHE A 384 -8.98 -23.92 17.54
N ASN A 385 -8.64 -24.15 16.29
CA ASN A 385 -8.72 -23.15 15.23
C ASN A 385 -10.06 -23.34 14.50
N VAL A 386 -10.95 -22.36 14.62
CA VAL A 386 -12.34 -22.45 14.18
C VAL A 386 -12.64 -21.34 13.18
N GLU A 387 -13.29 -21.70 12.07
CA GLU A 387 -13.85 -20.75 11.13
C GLU A 387 -15.32 -20.46 11.44
N THR A 388 -15.67 -19.17 11.43
CA THR A 388 -17.01 -18.67 11.72
C THR A 388 -17.49 -17.71 10.65
N SER A 389 -18.79 -17.41 10.66
CA SER A 389 -19.39 -16.44 9.76
C SER A 389 -19.26 -14.98 10.23
N GLY A 390 -18.57 -14.73 11.35
CA GLY A 390 -18.34 -13.40 11.91
C GLY A 390 -18.65 -13.32 13.41
N ALA A 391 -18.60 -12.10 13.96
CA ALA A 391 -18.59 -11.85 15.40
C ALA A 391 -19.80 -12.42 16.18
N GLU A 392 -21.01 -12.36 15.62
CA GLU A 392 -22.21 -12.90 16.29
C GLU A 392 -22.12 -14.42 16.44
N HIS A 393 -21.72 -15.12 15.37
CA HIS A 393 -21.54 -16.57 15.39
C HIS A 393 -20.37 -16.96 16.30
N ALA A 394 -19.26 -16.22 16.23
CA ALA A 394 -18.11 -16.39 17.14
C ALA A 394 -18.53 -16.32 18.62
N GLN A 395 -19.30 -15.30 18.99
CA GLN A 395 -19.80 -15.13 20.35
C GLN A 395 -20.77 -16.26 20.76
N GLY A 396 -21.61 -16.71 19.84
CA GLY A 396 -22.49 -17.87 20.03
C GLY A 396 -21.72 -19.15 20.37
N ILE A 397 -20.63 -19.43 19.63
CA ILE A 397 -19.75 -20.58 19.90
C ILE A 397 -19.10 -20.49 21.27
N ILE A 398 -18.51 -19.34 21.60
CA ILE A 398 -17.85 -19.12 22.90
C ILE A 398 -18.85 -19.31 24.05
N THR A 399 -20.06 -18.76 23.91
CA THR A 399 -21.11 -18.89 24.92
C THR A 399 -21.56 -20.34 25.08
N ALA A 400 -21.77 -21.06 23.98
CA ALA A 400 -22.16 -22.47 24.03
C ALA A 400 -21.13 -23.38 24.70
N ILE A 401 -19.83 -23.09 24.51
CA ILE A 401 -18.74 -23.82 25.20
C ILE A 401 -18.76 -23.54 26.70
N ARG A 402 -18.97 -22.27 27.09
CA ARG A 402 -19.08 -21.87 28.51
C ARG A 402 -20.31 -22.48 29.18
N ASP A 403 -21.44 -22.50 28.49
CA ASP A 403 -22.69 -23.11 28.97
C ASP A 403 -22.58 -24.64 29.14
N ALA A 404 -21.70 -25.27 28.37
CA ALA A 404 -21.33 -26.68 28.54
C ALA A 404 -20.36 -26.92 29.73
N GLY A 405 -19.99 -25.87 30.47
CA GLY A 405 -19.17 -25.95 31.68
C GLY A 405 -17.66 -25.82 31.46
N TYR A 406 -17.23 -25.49 30.23
CA TYR A 406 -15.81 -25.41 29.90
C TYR A 406 -15.30 -23.95 29.88
N PRO A 407 -14.25 -23.62 30.66
CA PRO A 407 -13.56 -22.34 30.54
C PRO A 407 -12.93 -22.21 29.15
N VAL A 408 -13.19 -21.08 28.47
CA VAL A 408 -12.69 -20.82 27.12
C VAL A 408 -12.25 -19.37 26.94
N ASP A 409 -11.06 -19.24 26.37
CA ASP A 409 -10.42 -17.98 25.99
C ASP A 409 -10.22 -17.93 24.47
N ASN A 410 -10.49 -16.78 23.86
CA ASN A 410 -10.06 -16.52 22.49
C ASN A 410 -8.63 -15.95 22.53
N VAL A 411 -7.64 -16.79 22.27
CA VAL A 411 -6.23 -16.44 22.41
C VAL A 411 -5.67 -15.64 21.22
N ALA A 412 -6.44 -15.51 20.14
CA ALA A 412 -6.07 -14.66 19.00
C ALA A 412 -6.19 -13.16 19.33
N ARG A 413 -6.94 -12.79 20.38
CA ARG A 413 -6.97 -11.42 20.92
C ARG A 413 -6.35 -11.41 22.31
N LYS A 414 -5.36 -10.55 22.53
CA LYS A 414 -5.03 -10.11 23.90
C LYS A 414 -6.16 -9.16 24.33
N THR A 415 -6.99 -9.61 25.26
CA THR A 415 -7.94 -8.75 26.00
C THR A 415 -7.24 -7.61 26.71
#